data_AF-A0AAW3A8K2-F1
#
_entry.id   AF-A0AAW3A8K2-F1
#
_cell.length_a   1.000
_cell.length_b   1.000
_cell.length_c   1.000
_cell.angle_alpha   90.00
_cell.angle_beta   90.00
_cell.angle_gamma   90.00
#
_symmetry.space_group_name_H-M   'P 1'
#
loop_
_entity.id
_entity.type
_entity.pdbx_description
1 polymer ?
#
loop_
_entity_poly.entity_id
_entity_poly.type
_entity_poly.pdbx_seq_one_letter_code
_entity_poly.pdbx_strand_id
1 'polypeptide(L)'
;MSTNNDIERQIMMEMEAEIHRSQGHRRDLYASPPPFEITPITEDPMEVARKAEVERIQREIEERLRRKQQQQRDPLQLSPSSLPNQGVQGAIYSSLQQPQNLASLTGVHSRSTVDASLTSEPKDYAESEGLSELRQKEEEQARRDTENKTPMNAEDNLSSSASVQVLREAEEQARLRAEEEARLRAEEEARLRAEEEARLRAEEEARLRAEEEARLRAEEEARLRAEEEARLRAEEEARLRAEEEARLRAEEQARLRAEEEAREEEAR
;
A
#
# COMPACT_ATOMS: atom_id res chain seq x y z
N MET A 1 9.67 30.27 -85.36
CA MET A 1 10.21 29.72 -84.11
C MET A 1 9.86 30.69 -82.98
N SER A 2 8.76 30.43 -82.29
CA SER A 2 8.36 31.11 -81.04
C SER A 2 7.32 30.19 -80.40
N THR A 3 7.76 29.37 -79.46
CA THR A 3 6.94 28.39 -78.73
C THR A 3 7.51 28.14 -77.34
N ASN A 4 8.83 28.05 -77.20
CA ASN A 4 9.47 27.84 -75.89
C ASN A 4 9.26 29.05 -74.95
N ASN A 5 9.42 30.28 -75.46
CA ASN A 5 9.12 31.50 -74.71
C ASN A 5 7.66 31.59 -74.23
N ASP A 6 6.73 30.99 -74.98
CA ASP A 6 5.30 31.03 -74.66
C ASP A 6 4.97 30.00 -73.56
N ILE A 7 5.60 28.82 -73.59
CA ILE A 7 5.53 27.82 -72.52
C ILE A 7 6.14 28.36 -71.21
N GLU A 8 7.31 29.00 -71.28
CA GLU A 8 7.96 29.60 -70.09
C GLU A 8 7.10 30.70 -69.47
N ARG A 9 6.48 31.56 -70.29
CA ARG A 9 5.51 32.57 -69.82
C ARG A 9 4.27 31.96 -69.19
N GLN A 10 3.76 30.86 -69.75
CA GLN A 10 2.58 30.19 -69.23
C GLN A 10 2.84 29.51 -67.88
N ILE A 11 4.00 28.86 -67.72
CA ILE A 11 4.46 28.28 -66.45
C ILE A 11 4.65 29.38 -65.39
N MET A 12 5.29 30.49 -65.76
CA MET A 12 5.50 31.64 -64.87
C MET A 12 4.17 32.24 -64.39
N MET A 13 3.20 32.40 -65.30
CA MET A 13 1.88 32.95 -64.98
C MET A 13 1.02 31.99 -64.13
N GLU A 14 1.11 30.68 -64.33
CA GLU A 14 0.47 29.69 -63.44
C GLU A 14 1.10 29.69 -62.04
N MET A 15 2.43 29.79 -61.95
CA MET A 15 3.16 29.88 -60.68
C MET A 15 2.80 31.16 -59.90
N GLU A 16 2.74 32.32 -60.57
CA GLU A 16 2.28 33.58 -59.96
C GLU A 16 0.82 33.49 -59.51
N ALA A 17 -0.06 32.89 -60.31
CA ALA A 17 -1.46 32.67 -59.94
C ALA A 17 -1.59 31.75 -58.72
N GLU A 18 -0.75 30.72 -58.59
CA GLU A 18 -0.74 29.82 -57.44
C GLU A 18 -0.17 30.49 -56.18
N ILE A 19 0.88 31.32 -56.33
CA ILE A 19 1.39 32.18 -55.24
C ILE A 19 0.28 33.13 -54.77
N HIS A 20 -0.49 33.73 -55.67
CA HIS A 20 -1.60 34.61 -55.29
C HIS A 20 -2.80 33.86 -54.68
N ARG A 21 -3.10 32.63 -55.12
CA ARG A 21 -4.09 31.75 -54.45
C ARG A 21 -3.66 31.38 -53.03
N SER A 22 -2.38 31.02 -52.86
CA SER A 22 -1.75 30.75 -51.56
C SER A 22 -1.76 31.98 -50.62
N GLN A 23 -1.42 33.16 -51.13
CA GLN A 23 -1.36 34.40 -50.35
C GLN A 23 -2.74 35.03 -50.09
N GLY A 24 -3.81 34.53 -50.72
CA GLY A 24 -5.19 35.03 -50.55
C GLY A 24 -5.76 34.95 -49.12
N HIS A 25 -5.12 34.19 -48.22
CA HIS A 25 -5.49 34.08 -46.80
C HIS A 25 -4.64 34.94 -45.84
N ARG A 26 -3.85 35.89 -46.35
CA ARG A 26 -3.06 36.84 -45.52
C ARG A 26 -3.43 38.31 -45.73
N ARG A 27 -4.73 38.60 -45.69
CA ARG A 27 -5.32 39.93 -45.44
C ARG A 27 -6.14 39.76 -44.16
N ASP A 28 -5.88 40.43 -43.02
CA ASP A 28 -5.11 41.66 -42.79
C ASP A 28 -4.12 41.51 -41.61
N LEU A 29 -2.91 42.07 -41.73
CA LEU A 29 -1.88 42.05 -40.66
C LEU A 29 -1.36 43.45 -40.28
N TYR A 30 -2.05 44.51 -40.70
CA TYR A 30 -1.72 45.91 -40.34
C TYR A 30 -2.94 46.71 -39.84
N ALA A 31 -3.97 46.03 -39.32
CA ALA A 31 -4.85 46.64 -38.34
C ALA A 31 -4.09 46.74 -37.02
N SER A 32 -4.10 47.91 -36.38
CA SER A 32 -3.43 48.12 -35.09
C SER A 32 -3.88 47.04 -34.10
N PRO A 33 -2.98 46.28 -33.46
CA PRO A 33 -3.39 45.23 -32.53
C PRO A 33 -4.20 45.86 -31.40
N PRO A 34 -5.33 45.26 -30.98
CA PRO A 34 -6.03 45.72 -29.79
C PRO A 34 -5.07 45.63 -28.59
N PRO A 35 -5.18 46.53 -27.59
CA PRO A 35 -4.34 46.44 -26.40
C PRO A 35 -4.55 45.07 -25.77
N PHE A 36 -3.48 44.28 -25.66
CA PHE A 36 -3.52 43.00 -24.99
C PHE A 36 -3.87 43.23 -23.52
N GLU A 37 -5.12 42.94 -23.15
CA GLU A 37 -5.47 42.72 -21.76
C GLU A 37 -4.71 41.48 -21.30
N ILE A 38 -3.60 41.70 -20.58
CA ILE A 38 -2.91 40.65 -19.85
C ILE A 38 -3.83 40.25 -18.70
N THR A 39 -4.79 39.37 -18.97
CA THR A 39 -5.46 38.62 -17.93
C THR A 39 -4.36 37.87 -17.16
N PRO A 40 -4.23 38.06 -15.84
CA PRO A 40 -3.26 37.30 -15.07
C PRO A 40 -3.57 35.82 -15.27
N ILE A 41 -2.55 35.03 -15.64
CA ILE A 41 -2.66 33.57 -15.69
C ILE A 41 -2.95 33.14 -14.26
N THR A 42 -4.23 32.91 -13.98
CA THR A 42 -4.68 32.45 -12.67
C THR A 42 -4.20 31.00 -12.59
N GLU A 43 -3.33 30.70 -11.61
CA GLU A 43 -2.82 29.33 -11.41
C GLU A 43 -4.01 28.36 -11.41
N ASP A 44 -3.93 27.27 -12.19
CA ASP A 44 -5.02 26.31 -12.30
C ASP A 44 -5.37 25.83 -10.88
N PRO A 45 -6.63 25.97 -10.42
CA PRO A 45 -7.02 25.58 -9.07
C PRO A 45 -6.70 24.10 -8.77
N MET A 46 -6.60 23.23 -9.79
CA MET A 46 -6.15 21.85 -9.66
C MET A 46 -4.64 21.72 -9.43
N GLU A 47 -3.81 22.60 -10.00
CA GLU A 47 -2.37 22.64 -9.68
C GLU A 47 -2.13 23.19 -8.27
N VAL A 48 -2.86 24.24 -7.86
CA VAL A 48 -2.81 24.77 -6.49
C VAL A 48 -3.20 23.68 -5.48
N ALA A 49 -4.24 22.89 -5.75
CA ALA A 49 -4.65 21.77 -4.91
C ALA A 49 -3.58 20.66 -4.83
N ARG A 50 -3.01 20.25 -5.97
CA ARG A 50 -1.92 19.25 -6.02
C ARG A 50 -0.68 19.72 -5.26
N LYS A 51 -0.29 20.98 -5.41
CA LYS A 51 0.84 21.58 -4.70
C LYS A 51 0.60 21.61 -3.18
N ALA A 52 -0.60 22.00 -2.75
CA ALA A 52 -0.97 21.99 -1.33
C ALA A 52 -0.99 20.56 -0.73
N GLU A 53 -1.36 19.54 -1.51
CA GLU A 53 -1.30 18.14 -1.10
C GLU A 53 0.15 17.64 -0.96
N VAL A 54 1.04 17.97 -1.91
CA VAL A 54 2.48 17.68 -1.80
C VAL A 54 3.08 18.36 -0.56
N GLU A 55 2.79 19.64 -0.33
CA GLU A 55 3.25 20.37 0.86
C GLU A 55 2.69 19.82 2.18
N ARG A 56 1.49 19.22 2.16
CA ARG A 56 0.92 18.51 3.32
C ARG A 56 1.69 17.22 3.59
N ILE A 57 1.93 16.41 2.55
CA ILE A 57 2.66 15.14 2.67
C ILE A 57 4.10 15.39 3.14
N GLN A 58 4.78 16.40 2.60
CA GLN A 58 6.12 16.80 3.03
C GLN A 58 6.14 17.17 4.53
N ARG A 59 5.21 18.03 4.99
CA ARG A 59 5.10 18.39 6.42
C ARG A 59 4.84 17.18 7.32
N GLU A 60 4.01 16.23 6.89
CA GLU A 60 3.76 15.00 7.67
C GLU A 60 5.01 14.12 7.74
N ILE A 61 5.78 14.00 6.65
CA ILE A 61 7.06 13.27 6.64
C ILE A 61 8.07 13.94 7.58
N GLU A 62 8.23 15.26 7.50
CA GLU A 62 9.11 16.03 8.38
C GLU A 62 8.71 15.91 9.86
N GLU A 63 7.41 15.96 10.17
CA GLU A 63 6.93 15.82 11.54
C GLU A 63 7.16 14.38 12.07
N ARG A 64 6.91 13.35 11.25
CA ARG A 64 7.25 11.96 11.59
C ARG A 64 8.76 11.79 11.82
N LEU A 65 9.61 12.45 11.02
CA LEU A 65 11.07 12.44 11.19
C LEU A 65 11.48 13.12 12.50
N ARG A 66 10.90 14.29 12.80
CA ARG A 66 11.14 15.07 14.04
C ARG A 66 10.70 14.30 15.29
N ARG A 67 9.53 13.66 15.25
CA ARG A 67 9.03 12.79 16.34
C ARG A 67 9.99 11.62 16.58
N LYS A 68 10.49 10.95 15.52
CA LYS A 68 11.51 9.89 15.63
C LYS A 68 12.84 10.40 16.20
N GLN A 69 13.33 11.56 15.76
CA GLN A 69 14.54 12.17 16.34
C GLN A 69 14.35 12.53 17.81
N GLN A 70 13.17 13.03 18.21
CA GLN A 70 12.90 13.37 19.61
C GLN A 70 12.82 12.11 20.49
N GLN A 71 12.17 11.05 20.02
CA GLN A 71 12.19 9.73 20.68
C GLN A 71 13.61 9.15 20.83
N GLN A 72 14.52 9.43 19.89
CA GLN A 72 15.93 9.03 19.98
C GLN A 72 16.79 9.95 20.88
N ARG A 73 16.33 11.17 21.19
CA ARG A 73 17.04 12.12 22.07
C ARG A 73 16.66 12.01 23.55
N ASP A 74 15.56 11.32 23.89
CA ASP A 74 15.08 11.14 25.27
C ASP A 74 15.24 9.70 25.83
N PRO A 75 16.46 9.12 25.95
CA PRO A 75 16.65 7.84 26.66
C PRO A 75 16.89 7.98 28.18
N LEU A 76 16.68 9.16 28.81
CA LEU A 76 17.16 9.44 30.18
C LEU A 76 16.17 10.14 31.15
N GLN A 77 14.89 10.31 30.82
CA GLN A 77 13.91 11.00 31.70
C GLN A 77 12.55 10.30 31.80
N LEU A 78 12.53 8.98 32.05
CA LEU A 78 11.33 8.29 32.57
C LEU A 78 11.72 7.29 33.67
N SER A 79 11.58 7.72 34.92
CA SER A 79 11.66 6.84 36.09
C SER A 79 10.50 5.83 36.07
N PRO A 80 10.74 4.53 36.31
CA PRO A 80 9.66 3.55 36.39
C PRO A 80 8.93 3.71 37.73
N SER A 81 7.77 4.35 37.73
CA SER A 81 6.91 4.45 38.91
C SER A 81 5.42 4.44 38.54
N SER A 82 4.96 3.30 38.00
CA SER A 82 3.63 2.75 38.31
C SER A 82 3.43 1.37 37.66
N LEU A 83 3.84 0.31 38.35
CA LEU A 83 3.26 -1.03 38.19
C LEU A 83 3.12 -1.68 39.58
N PRO A 84 1.91 -1.98 40.06
CA PRO A 84 1.74 -2.79 41.26
C PRO A 84 1.86 -4.28 40.91
N ASN A 85 3.06 -4.81 41.18
CA ASN A 85 3.30 -6.14 41.76
C ASN A 85 2.86 -7.41 40.97
N GLN A 86 3.83 -8.10 40.37
CA GLN A 86 3.76 -9.54 40.14
C GLN A 86 4.51 -10.29 41.26
N GLY A 87 3.83 -11.18 41.97
CA GLY A 87 4.43 -12.45 42.40
C GLY A 87 4.32 -13.43 41.22
N VAL A 88 5.39 -13.98 40.65
CA VAL A 88 6.26 -15.03 41.25
C VAL A 88 5.39 -16.25 41.62
N GLN A 89 5.45 -17.41 40.97
CA GLN A 89 6.48 -17.98 40.08
C GLN A 89 5.87 -19.09 39.20
N GLY A 90 6.45 -19.34 38.02
CA GLY A 90 6.29 -20.61 37.31
C GLY A 90 7.56 -21.47 37.47
N ALA A 91 7.43 -22.65 38.06
CA ALA A 91 8.45 -23.71 38.00
C ALA A 91 7.80 -25.09 38.25
N ILE A 92 8.21 -26.10 37.48
CA ILE A 92 7.62 -27.44 37.45
C ILE A 92 8.69 -28.44 37.96
N TYR A 93 8.36 -29.36 38.87
CA TYR A 93 8.51 -30.83 38.73
C TYR A 93 8.47 -31.66 40.03
N SER A 94 7.86 -32.86 39.93
CA SER A 94 8.02 -34.08 40.76
C SER A 94 7.84 -33.98 42.29
N SER A 95 6.91 -34.74 42.89
CA SER A 95 7.08 -36.21 42.98
C SER A 95 5.81 -36.96 43.46
N LEU A 96 5.84 -38.28 43.25
CA LEU A 96 4.81 -39.28 43.51
C LEU A 96 4.25 -39.31 44.95
N GLN A 97 2.94 -39.57 45.11
CA GLN A 97 2.40 -40.80 45.73
C GLN A 97 0.86 -40.89 45.48
N GLN A 98 0.32 -42.12 45.47
CA GLN A 98 -1.10 -42.43 45.20
C GLN A 98 -2.07 -42.17 46.39
N PRO A 99 -3.40 -42.18 46.16
CA PRO A 99 -4.39 -41.72 47.16
C PRO A 99 -4.85 -42.83 48.10
N GLN A 100 -5.23 -42.46 49.33
CA GLN A 100 -6.19 -43.17 50.19
C GLN A 100 -6.84 -42.19 51.18
N ASN A 101 -8.16 -42.26 51.33
CA ASN A 101 -8.81 -42.26 52.65
C ASN A 101 -10.28 -42.67 52.52
N LEU A 102 -10.50 -43.98 52.64
CA LEU A 102 -11.76 -44.53 53.13
C LEU A 102 -11.80 -44.32 54.65
N ALA A 103 -12.93 -43.83 55.18
CA ALA A 103 -13.18 -43.81 56.62
C ALA A 103 -14.64 -44.19 56.91
N SER A 104 -14.92 -45.49 56.78
CA SER A 104 -16.09 -46.14 57.37
C SER A 104 -15.69 -46.82 58.68
N LEU A 105 -16.47 -46.60 59.75
CA LEU A 105 -16.54 -47.40 60.99
C LEU A 105 -17.77 -46.85 61.74
N THR A 106 -18.90 -47.55 61.86
CA THR A 106 -19.18 -48.64 62.84
C THR A 106 -18.67 -48.32 64.25
N GLY A 107 -19.45 -48.43 65.34
CA GLY A 107 -20.88 -48.73 65.49
C GLY A 107 -21.20 -49.26 66.90
N VAL A 108 -22.50 -49.41 67.20
CA VAL A 108 -23.07 -50.43 68.11
C VAL A 108 -22.74 -50.36 69.63
N HIS A 109 -23.75 -49.87 70.40
CA HIS A 109 -24.26 -50.34 71.71
C HIS A 109 -23.34 -50.82 72.86
N SER A 110 -23.66 -50.44 74.12
CA SER A 110 -24.37 -51.34 75.09
C SER A 110 -24.45 -50.84 76.55
N ARG A 111 -25.55 -51.22 77.24
CA ARG A 111 -25.74 -51.36 78.73
C ARG A 111 -25.66 -50.04 79.56
N SER A 112 -26.27 -49.88 80.75
CA SER A 112 -26.94 -50.77 81.74
C SER A 112 -27.80 -49.90 82.70
N THR A 113 -28.77 -50.33 83.54
CA THR A 113 -29.39 -51.65 83.87
C THR A 113 -30.84 -51.45 84.40
N VAL A 114 -31.48 -52.55 84.83
CA VAL A 114 -32.77 -52.76 85.53
C VAL A 114 -32.84 -52.10 86.94
N ASP A 115 -33.95 -51.45 87.32
CA ASP A 115 -34.87 -51.93 88.39
C ASP A 115 -36.12 -51.03 88.61
N ALA A 116 -37.26 -51.67 88.93
CA ALA A 116 -38.48 -51.17 89.61
C ALA A 116 -39.71 -52.01 89.19
N SER A 117 -40.38 -52.63 90.16
CA SER A 117 -41.43 -53.64 89.91
C SER A 117 -42.86 -53.19 90.25
N LEU A 118 -43.82 -53.77 89.52
CA LEU A 118 -45.15 -54.24 89.97
C LEU A 118 -46.35 -53.28 90.15
N THR A 119 -47.52 -53.89 89.88
CA THR A 119 -48.93 -53.47 90.10
C THR A 119 -49.49 -52.37 89.16
N SER A 120 -50.66 -52.50 88.54
CA SER A 120 -51.70 -53.56 88.57
C SER A 120 -52.57 -53.60 87.31
N GLU A 121 -52.94 -54.81 86.85
CA GLU A 121 -54.05 -55.12 85.92
C GLU A 121 -55.46 -54.91 86.56
N PRO A 122 -56.59 -55.08 85.84
CA PRO A 122 -56.88 -54.78 84.42
C PRO A 122 -58.28 -54.11 84.22
N LYS A 123 -58.63 -53.72 82.98
CA LYS A 123 -59.87 -54.10 82.25
C LYS A 123 -60.11 -53.30 80.96
N ASP A 124 -60.29 -54.03 79.87
CA ASP A 124 -61.22 -53.85 78.75
C ASP A 124 -61.81 -52.45 78.47
N TYR A 125 -61.61 -51.91 77.26
CA TYR A 125 -62.62 -51.94 76.18
C TYR A 125 -62.12 -51.32 74.85
N ALA A 126 -62.33 -52.08 73.76
CA ALA A 126 -62.60 -51.65 72.38
C ALA A 126 -61.74 -50.56 71.68
N GLU A 127 -60.83 -51.04 70.82
CA GLU A 127 -60.74 -50.71 69.37
C GLU A 127 -61.33 -49.36 68.87
N SER A 128 -60.46 -48.38 68.55
CA SER A 128 -60.71 -47.40 67.47
C SER A 128 -59.49 -46.64 66.94
N GLU A 129 -58.35 -46.60 67.65
CA GLU A 129 -57.19 -45.74 67.31
C GLU A 129 -56.21 -46.33 66.27
N GLY A 130 -56.48 -47.51 65.69
CA GLY A 130 -55.58 -48.13 64.69
C GLY A 130 -55.72 -47.61 63.26
N LEU A 131 -56.86 -47.02 62.90
CA LEU A 131 -57.22 -46.63 61.52
C LEU A 131 -56.96 -45.14 61.20
N SER A 132 -56.45 -44.40 62.18
CA SER A 132 -55.94 -43.03 62.05
C SER A 132 -54.45 -43.04 61.75
N GLU A 133 -53.64 -43.75 62.54
CA GLU A 133 -52.17 -43.80 62.33
C GLU A 133 -51.75 -44.49 61.03
N LEU A 134 -52.39 -45.60 60.64
CA LEU A 134 -52.07 -46.27 59.37
C LEU A 134 -52.37 -45.37 58.17
N ARG A 135 -53.49 -44.64 58.22
CA ARG A 135 -53.88 -43.69 57.18
C ARG A 135 -52.95 -42.49 57.13
N GLN A 136 -52.53 -41.96 58.28
CA GLN A 136 -51.52 -40.89 58.35
C GLN A 136 -50.16 -41.37 57.81
N LYS A 137 -49.74 -42.61 58.09
CA LYS A 137 -48.50 -43.18 57.55
C LYS A 137 -48.60 -43.42 56.04
N GLU A 138 -49.70 -43.93 55.51
CA GLU A 138 -49.93 -44.04 54.06
C GLU A 138 -50.00 -42.67 53.37
N GLU A 139 -50.66 -41.67 53.97
CA GLU A 139 -50.80 -40.33 53.41
C GLU A 139 -49.49 -39.53 53.49
N GLU A 140 -48.69 -39.70 54.53
CA GLU A 140 -47.33 -39.15 54.64
C GLU A 140 -46.37 -39.84 53.66
N GLN A 141 -46.48 -41.16 53.47
CA GLN A 141 -45.68 -41.90 52.50
C GLN A 141 -46.05 -41.53 51.06
N ALA A 142 -47.35 -41.37 50.75
CA ALA A 142 -47.82 -40.84 49.48
C ALA A 142 -47.38 -39.38 49.23
N ARG A 143 -47.28 -38.55 50.29
CA ARG A 143 -46.68 -37.21 50.19
C ARG A 143 -45.20 -37.26 49.85
N ARG A 144 -44.41 -38.11 50.53
CA ARG A 144 -42.99 -38.31 50.21
C ARG A 144 -42.78 -38.85 48.80
N ASP A 145 -43.61 -39.79 48.35
CA ASP A 145 -43.55 -40.37 46.99
C ASP A 145 -44.05 -39.42 45.88
N THR A 146 -44.75 -38.32 46.24
CA THR A 146 -45.15 -37.26 45.30
C THR A 146 -44.18 -36.07 45.32
N GLU A 147 -43.67 -35.65 46.48
CA GLU A 147 -42.59 -34.65 46.57
C GLU A 147 -41.32 -35.13 45.86
N ASN A 148 -40.88 -36.37 46.12
CA ASN A 148 -39.67 -36.96 45.55
C ASN A 148 -39.84 -37.37 44.05
N LYS A 149 -40.99 -37.03 43.45
CA LYS A 149 -41.32 -37.28 42.04
C LYS A 149 -41.68 -35.99 41.28
N THR A 150 -41.47 -34.83 41.88
CA THR A 150 -41.49 -33.56 41.14
C THR A 150 -40.13 -33.40 40.45
N PRO A 151 -40.05 -33.30 39.11
CA PRO A 151 -38.77 -33.15 38.41
C PRO A 151 -38.27 -31.70 38.53
N MET A 152 -37.77 -31.36 39.72
CA MET A 152 -37.31 -30.03 40.17
C MET A 152 -35.99 -29.57 39.49
N ASN A 153 -35.80 -29.96 38.23
CA ASN A 153 -34.58 -29.78 37.44
C ASN A 153 -34.82 -29.77 35.92
N ALA A 154 -36.05 -29.96 35.43
CA ALA A 154 -36.32 -30.01 33.99
C ALA A 154 -36.17 -28.63 33.32
N GLU A 155 -36.78 -27.59 33.91
CA GLU A 155 -36.73 -26.22 33.39
C GLU A 155 -35.33 -25.60 33.50
N ASP A 156 -34.62 -25.82 34.62
CA ASP A 156 -33.25 -25.33 34.79
C ASP A 156 -32.24 -26.01 33.85
N ASN A 157 -32.37 -27.32 33.59
CA ASN A 157 -31.53 -27.98 32.59
C ASN A 157 -31.85 -27.54 31.15
N LEU A 158 -33.12 -27.30 30.82
CA LEU A 158 -33.51 -26.77 29.51
C LEU A 158 -33.03 -25.31 29.33
N SER A 159 -33.18 -24.48 30.35
CA SER A 159 -32.71 -23.10 30.38
C SER A 159 -31.18 -23.00 30.27
N SER A 160 -30.45 -23.83 31.02
CA SER A 160 -28.99 -23.91 30.95
C SER A 160 -28.50 -24.46 29.60
N SER A 161 -29.15 -25.49 29.07
CA SER A 161 -28.85 -26.06 27.74
C SER A 161 -29.06 -25.03 26.62
N ALA A 162 -30.20 -24.33 26.62
CA ALA A 162 -30.49 -23.27 25.65
C ALA A 162 -29.49 -22.10 25.77
N SER A 163 -29.12 -21.72 26.99
CA SER A 163 -28.10 -20.67 27.22
C SER A 163 -26.73 -21.06 26.67
N VAL A 164 -26.32 -22.33 26.84
CA VAL A 164 -25.06 -22.87 26.27
C VAL A 164 -25.13 -22.92 24.74
N GLN A 165 -26.27 -23.26 24.15
CA GLN A 165 -26.46 -23.23 22.69
C GLN A 165 -26.32 -21.81 22.12
N VAL A 166 -26.99 -20.82 22.71
CA VAL A 166 -26.89 -19.41 22.28
C VAL A 166 -25.46 -18.87 22.41
N LEU A 167 -24.75 -19.21 23.49
CA LEU A 167 -23.34 -18.84 23.65
C LEU A 167 -22.44 -19.46 22.57
N ARG A 168 -22.67 -20.74 22.23
CA ARG A 168 -21.92 -21.44 21.18
C ARG A 168 -22.20 -20.87 19.78
N GLU A 169 -23.45 -20.57 19.47
CA GLU A 169 -23.82 -19.91 18.20
C GLU A 169 -23.20 -18.50 18.10
N ALA A 170 -23.18 -17.75 19.21
CA ALA A 170 -22.54 -16.44 19.26
C ALA A 170 -21.00 -16.54 19.09
N GLU A 171 -20.36 -17.55 19.70
CA GLU A 171 -18.92 -17.81 19.56
C GLU A 171 -18.57 -18.26 18.13
N GLU A 172 -19.35 -19.16 17.51
CA GLU A 172 -19.15 -19.57 16.12
C GLU A 172 -19.37 -18.40 15.14
N GLN A 173 -20.39 -17.56 15.34
CA GLN A 173 -20.56 -16.33 14.54
C GLN A 173 -19.42 -15.33 14.73
N ALA A 174 -18.92 -15.15 15.96
CA ALA A 174 -17.79 -14.28 16.23
C ALA A 174 -16.51 -14.80 15.55
N ARG A 175 -16.28 -16.13 15.60
CA ARG A 175 -15.15 -16.78 14.93
C ARG A 175 -15.22 -16.62 13.42
N LEU A 176 -16.38 -16.87 12.81
CA LEU A 176 -16.58 -16.74 11.36
C LEU A 176 -16.37 -15.29 10.88
N ARG A 177 -16.88 -14.29 11.62
CA ARG A 177 -16.63 -12.87 11.32
C ARG A 177 -15.15 -12.50 11.43
N ALA A 178 -14.45 -12.99 12.46
CA ALA A 178 -13.02 -12.74 12.63
C ALA A 178 -12.18 -13.41 11.53
N GLU A 179 -12.55 -14.62 11.10
CA GLU A 179 -11.91 -15.37 10.02
C GLU A 179 -12.14 -14.69 8.66
N GLU A 180 -13.36 -14.22 8.38
CA GLU A 180 -13.68 -13.47 7.17
C GLU A 180 -12.97 -12.11 7.13
N GLU A 181 -12.96 -11.35 8.23
CA GLU A 181 -12.25 -10.08 8.32
C GLU A 181 -10.73 -10.26 8.16
N ALA A 182 -10.15 -11.30 8.76
CA ALA A 182 -8.74 -11.63 8.58
C ALA A 182 -8.42 -12.01 7.12
N ARG A 183 -9.29 -12.78 6.46
CA ARG A 183 -9.14 -13.12 5.04
C ARG A 183 -9.19 -11.89 4.14
N LEU A 184 -10.19 -11.02 4.33
CA LEU A 184 -10.37 -9.79 3.55
C LEU A 184 -9.18 -8.84 3.71
N ARG A 185 -8.69 -8.64 4.93
CA ARG A 185 -7.48 -7.84 5.19
C ARG A 185 -6.25 -8.41 4.49
N ALA A 186 -6.04 -9.73 4.57
CA ALA A 186 -4.90 -10.38 3.91
C ALA A 186 -4.97 -10.31 2.38
N GLU A 187 -6.17 -10.43 1.81
CA GLU A 187 -6.42 -10.30 0.36
C GLU A 187 -6.19 -8.85 -0.11
N GLU A 188 -6.66 -7.85 0.63
CA GLU A 188 -6.42 -6.43 0.35
C GLU A 188 -4.93 -6.06 0.47
N GLU A 189 -4.25 -6.51 1.53
CA GLU A 189 -2.82 -6.29 1.73
C GLU A 189 -1.98 -6.94 0.62
N ALA A 190 -2.35 -8.14 0.17
CA ALA A 190 -1.71 -8.82 -0.95
C ALA A 190 -1.95 -8.08 -2.28
N ARG A 191 -3.19 -7.59 -2.53
CA ARG A 191 -3.52 -6.81 -3.73
C ARG A 191 -2.73 -5.50 -3.78
N LEU A 192 -2.71 -4.75 -2.68
CA LEU A 192 -1.99 -3.47 -2.58
C LEU A 192 -0.48 -3.65 -2.79
N ARG A 193 0.13 -4.69 -2.21
CA ARG A 193 1.54 -5.04 -2.46
C ARG A 193 1.81 -5.34 -3.93
N ALA A 194 0.97 -6.17 -4.56
CA ALA A 194 1.14 -6.53 -5.97
C ALA A 194 0.97 -5.31 -6.90
N GLU A 195 0.03 -4.41 -6.60
CA GLU A 195 -0.18 -3.16 -7.34
C GLU A 195 1.00 -2.19 -7.17
N GLU A 196 1.53 -2.02 -5.96
CA GLU A 196 2.71 -1.20 -5.69
C GLU A 196 3.97 -1.75 -6.37
N GLU A 197 4.20 -3.07 -6.28
CA GLU A 197 5.33 -3.75 -6.92
C GLU A 197 5.25 -3.65 -8.46
N ALA A 198 4.06 -3.79 -9.04
CA ALA A 198 3.83 -3.60 -10.47
C ALA A 198 4.07 -2.14 -10.90
N ARG A 199 3.60 -1.16 -10.12
CA ARG A 199 3.81 0.27 -10.40
C ARG A 199 5.29 0.63 -10.35
N LEU A 200 6.01 0.20 -9.30
CA LEU A 200 7.44 0.47 -9.14
C LEU A 200 8.27 -0.14 -10.27
N ARG A 201 7.96 -1.38 -10.70
CA ARG A 201 8.61 -2.00 -11.87
C ARG A 201 8.37 -1.22 -13.15
N ALA A 202 7.13 -0.81 -13.41
CA ALA A 202 6.80 -0.05 -14.61
C ALA A 202 7.47 1.33 -14.63
N GLU A 203 7.56 2.00 -13.48
CA GLU A 203 8.26 3.29 -13.33
C GLU A 203 9.77 3.15 -13.54
N GLU A 204 10.39 2.11 -12.97
CA GLU A 204 11.82 1.82 -13.16
C GLU A 204 12.14 1.46 -14.62
N GLU A 205 11.34 0.60 -15.25
CA GLU A 205 11.49 0.21 -16.65
C GLU A 205 11.32 1.42 -17.60
N ALA A 206 10.36 2.30 -17.32
CA ALA A 206 10.18 3.55 -18.06
C ALA A 206 11.36 4.51 -17.88
N ARG A 207 11.88 4.67 -16.65
CA ARG A 207 13.05 5.51 -16.36
C ARG A 207 14.30 5.01 -17.09
N LEU A 208 14.58 3.71 -17.01
CA LEU A 208 15.74 3.10 -17.66
C LEU A 208 15.71 3.24 -19.18
N ARG A 209 14.52 3.05 -19.80
CA ARG A 209 14.33 3.29 -21.24
C ARG A 209 14.58 4.74 -21.63
N ALA A 210 14.02 5.69 -20.88
CA ALA A 210 14.21 7.12 -21.16
C ALA A 210 15.68 7.56 -21.01
N GLU A 211 16.38 7.01 -20.01
CA GLU A 211 17.81 7.26 -19.80
C GLU A 211 18.68 6.67 -20.93
N GLU A 212 18.39 5.43 -21.37
CA GLU A 212 19.09 4.80 -22.50
C GLU A 212 18.83 5.54 -23.82
N GLU A 213 17.58 5.90 -24.12
CA GLU A 213 17.19 6.65 -25.31
C GLU A 213 17.84 8.04 -25.34
N ALA A 214 17.91 8.73 -24.19
CA ALA A 214 18.60 10.01 -24.06
C ALA A 214 20.12 9.87 -24.26
N ARG A 215 20.75 8.82 -23.70
CA ARG A 215 22.18 8.54 -23.89
C ARG A 215 22.51 8.26 -25.35
N LEU A 216 21.74 7.40 -26.02
CA LEU A 216 21.94 7.05 -27.43
C LEU A 216 21.78 8.26 -28.35
N ARG A 217 20.78 9.12 -28.12
CA ARG A 217 20.61 10.38 -28.86
C ARG A 217 21.80 11.32 -28.67
N ALA A 218 22.28 11.49 -27.44
CA ALA A 218 23.41 12.37 -27.15
C ALA A 218 24.73 11.84 -27.78
N GLU A 219 24.93 10.52 -27.79
CA GLU A 219 26.08 9.88 -28.44
C GLU A 219 26.03 10.01 -29.98
N GLU A 220 24.86 9.79 -30.59
CA GLU A 220 24.68 9.96 -32.03
C GLU A 220 24.85 11.42 -32.46
N GLU A 221 24.26 12.38 -31.73
CA GLU A 221 24.43 13.81 -32.01
C GLU A 221 25.89 14.25 -31.86
N ALA A 222 26.60 13.78 -30.83
CA ALA A 222 28.02 14.05 -30.66
C ALA A 222 28.86 13.47 -31.81
N ARG A 223 28.56 12.24 -32.26
CA ARG A 223 29.24 11.60 -33.40
C ARG A 223 29.02 12.40 -34.69
N LEU A 224 27.78 12.76 -35.00
CA LEU A 224 27.42 13.50 -36.21
C LEU A 224 28.08 14.89 -36.24
N ARG A 225 28.09 15.62 -35.12
CA ARG A 225 28.78 16.91 -35.00
C ARG A 225 30.30 16.77 -35.22
N ALA A 226 30.92 15.74 -34.64
CA ALA A 226 32.36 15.49 -34.82
C ALA A 226 32.71 15.10 -36.27
N GLU A 227 31.87 14.30 -36.93
CA GLU A 227 32.03 13.93 -38.34
C GLU A 227 31.86 15.13 -39.28
N GLU A 228 30.85 15.98 -39.04
CA GLU A 228 30.65 17.20 -39.81
C GLU A 228 31.79 18.20 -39.61
N GLU A 229 32.24 18.43 -38.38
CA GLU A 229 33.38 19.30 -38.10
C GLU A 229 34.67 18.79 -38.75
N ALA A 230 34.93 17.47 -38.71
CA ALA A 230 36.07 16.87 -39.39
C ALA A 230 35.99 17.04 -40.92
N ARG A 231 34.80 16.85 -41.51
CA ARG A 231 34.57 17.07 -42.95
C ARG A 231 34.82 18.51 -43.36
N LEU A 232 34.26 19.48 -42.62
CA LEU A 232 34.40 20.91 -42.90
C LEU A 232 35.86 21.37 -42.80
N ARG A 233 36.59 20.91 -41.75
CA ARG A 233 38.03 21.21 -41.61
C ARG A 233 38.85 20.64 -42.77
N ALA A 234 38.56 19.41 -43.21
CA ALA A 234 39.26 18.78 -44.32
C ALA A 234 38.97 19.47 -45.67
N GLU A 235 37.72 19.92 -45.89
CA GLU A 235 37.32 20.68 -47.07
C GLU A 235 37.97 22.07 -47.10
N GLU A 236 38.00 22.78 -45.97
CA GLU A 236 38.68 24.07 -45.84
C GLU A 236 40.20 23.95 -46.06
N GLU A 237 40.85 22.95 -45.44
CA GLU A 237 42.28 22.71 -45.64
C GLU A 237 42.60 22.37 -47.10
N ALA A 238 41.77 21.54 -47.76
CA ALA A 238 41.93 21.23 -49.17
C ALA A 238 41.77 22.48 -50.06
N ARG A 239 40.78 23.34 -49.76
CA ARG A 239 40.56 24.61 -50.48
C ARG A 239 41.75 25.55 -50.33
N LEU A 240 42.24 25.74 -49.11
CA LEU A 240 43.38 26.63 -48.82
C LEU A 240 44.66 26.16 -49.51
N ARG A 241 44.95 24.84 -49.48
CA ARG A 241 46.10 24.26 -50.20
C ARG A 241 45.99 24.46 -51.72
N ALA A 242 44.80 24.27 -52.29
CA ALA A 242 44.57 24.46 -53.73
C ALA A 242 44.69 25.95 -54.15
N GLU A 243 44.22 26.87 -53.31
CA GLU A 243 44.34 28.32 -53.53
C GLU A 243 45.81 28.78 -53.43
N GLU A 244 46.55 28.29 -52.44
CA GLU A 244 47.98 28.58 -52.29
C GLU A 244 48.80 28.02 -53.46
N GLU A 245 48.56 26.77 -53.86
CA GLU A 245 49.25 26.17 -55.02
C GLU A 245 48.93 26.93 -56.33
N ALA A 246 47.67 27.34 -56.52
CA ALA A 246 47.29 28.16 -57.68
C ALA A 246 47.98 29.53 -57.66
N ARG A 247 48.08 30.19 -56.50
CA ARG A 247 48.79 31.47 -56.34
C ARG A 247 50.27 31.33 -56.66
N LEU A 248 50.94 30.32 -56.09
CA LEU A 248 52.37 30.07 -56.31
C LEU A 248 52.68 29.78 -57.78
N ARG A 249 51.86 28.94 -58.45
CA ARG A 249 52.00 28.68 -59.90
C ARG A 249 51.79 29.94 -60.74
N ALA A 250 50.84 30.80 -60.38
CA ALA A 250 50.59 32.05 -61.10
C ALA A 250 51.75 33.05 -60.92
N GLU A 251 52.29 33.15 -59.70
CA GLU A 251 53.46 34.00 -59.40
C GLU A 251 54.72 33.52 -60.12
N GLU A 252 54.98 32.20 -60.14
CA GLU A 252 56.09 31.60 -60.88
C GLU A 252 55.97 31.85 -62.39
N GLN A 253 54.78 31.62 -62.97
CA GLN A 253 54.54 31.90 -64.39
C GLN A 253 54.70 33.39 -64.74
N ALA A 254 54.26 34.30 -63.87
CA ALA A 254 54.46 35.74 -64.06
C ALA A 254 55.95 36.10 -63.99
N ARG A 255 56.71 35.54 -63.03
CA ARG A 255 58.16 35.77 -62.92
C ARG A 255 58.93 35.26 -64.13
N LEU A 256 58.60 34.06 -64.61
CA LEU A 256 59.24 33.46 -65.79
C LEU A 256 58.98 34.29 -67.05
N ARG A 257 57.75 34.77 -67.27
CA ARG A 257 57.43 35.65 -68.40
C ARG A 257 58.17 36.99 -68.31
N ALA A 258 58.22 37.61 -67.14
CA ALA A 258 58.96 38.86 -66.95
C ALA A 258 60.48 38.68 -67.18
N GLU A 259 61.05 37.53 -66.80
CA GLU A 259 62.45 37.20 -67.06
C GLU A 259 62.72 36.91 -68.55
N GLU A 260 61.76 36.28 -69.25
CA GLU A 260 61.83 36.05 -70.70
C GLU A 260 61.71 37.36 -71.49
N GLU A 261 60.72 38.21 -71.18
CA GLU A 261 60.55 39.53 -71.78
C GLU A 261 61.78 40.43 -71.57
N ALA A 262 62.36 40.45 -70.38
CA ALA A 262 63.58 41.22 -70.10
C ALA A 262 64.79 40.72 -70.92
N ARG A 263 64.94 39.40 -71.10
CA ARG A 263 65.99 38.82 -71.94
C ARG A 263 65.78 39.08 -73.43
N GLU A 264 64.53 39.13 -73.90
CA GLU A 264 64.22 39.55 -75.28
C GLU A 264 64.51 41.04 -75.52
N GLU A 265 64.28 41.90 -74.51
CA GLU A 265 64.59 43.32 -74.60
C GLU A 265 66.10 43.60 -74.58
N GLU A 266 66.88 42.90 -73.73
CA GLU A 266 68.35 42.97 -73.74
C GLU A 266 69.00 42.45 -75.04
N ALA A 267 68.28 41.63 -75.82
CA ALA A 267 68.76 41.03 -77.06
C ALA A 267 68.43 41.82 -78.34
N ARG A 268 67.76 42.99 -78.22
CA ARG A 268 67.33 43.85 -79.34
C ARG A 268 68.22 45.07 -79.58
#